data_AF-A0AAJ0U0L2-F1
#
_entry.id   AF-A0AAJ0U0L2-F1
#
_cell.length_a   1.000
_cell.length_b   1.000
_cell.length_c   1.000
_cell.angle_alpha   90.00
_cell.angle_beta   90.00
_cell.angle_gamma   90.00
#
_symmetry.space_group_name_H-M   'P 1'
#
loop_
_entity.id
_entity.type
_entity.pdbx_description
1 polymer ?
#
loop_
_entity_poly.entity_id
_entity_poly.type
_entity_poly.pdbx_seq_one_letter_code
_entity_poly.pdbx_strand_id
1 'polypeptide(L)'
;MNARAEAASSGLDTAKLAVAILLLVGGIWAFYFFAGYSVLLRTLGLLVIAGGAAALALTSAQGRKLWRFALDSRMEVRKVVWPTRQETIQTTLIVIVMVLILGLILWLFDTILRTIFNLLVGHGG
;
A
#
# COMPACT_ATOMS: atom_id res chain seq x y z
N MET A 1 -11.06 -22.87 -34.64
CA MET A 1 -10.21 -21.87 -35.33
C MET A 1 -9.99 -20.61 -34.47
N ASN A 2 -9.35 -20.66 -33.27
CA ASN A 2 -9.09 -19.44 -32.47
C ASN A 2 -7.78 -19.41 -31.65
N ALA A 3 -6.96 -20.46 -31.63
CA ALA A 3 -5.71 -20.46 -30.85
C ALA A 3 -4.65 -19.45 -31.33
N ARG A 4 -4.71 -18.99 -32.59
CA ARG A 4 -3.77 -18.00 -33.14
C ARG A 4 -4.10 -16.55 -32.79
N ALA A 5 -5.36 -16.23 -32.47
CA ALA A 5 -5.77 -14.88 -32.09
C ALA A 5 -5.38 -14.51 -30.64
N GLU A 6 -5.32 -15.51 -29.76
CA GLU A 6 -4.92 -15.37 -28.35
C GLU A 6 -3.39 -15.23 -28.20
N ALA A 7 -2.60 -15.95 -29.00
CA ALA A 7 -1.14 -15.85 -28.98
C ALA A 7 -0.62 -14.52 -29.58
N ALA A 8 -1.27 -14.01 -30.63
CA ALA A 8 -0.87 -12.75 -31.28
C ALA A 8 -1.10 -11.51 -30.39
N SER A 9 -2.17 -11.51 -29.58
CA SER A 9 -2.46 -10.41 -28.64
C SER A 9 -1.52 -10.41 -27.43
N SER A 10 -1.22 -11.59 -26.87
CA SER A 10 -0.28 -11.74 -25.73
C SER A 10 1.16 -11.29 -26.07
N GLY A 11 1.66 -11.63 -27.25
CA GLY A 11 3.02 -11.26 -27.68
C GLY A 11 3.18 -9.75 -27.89
N LEU A 12 2.20 -9.11 -28.54
CA LEU A 12 2.22 -7.67 -28.80
C LEU A 12 2.05 -6.84 -27.52
N ASP A 13 1.23 -7.30 -26.57
CA ASP A 13 1.07 -6.62 -25.28
C ASP A 13 2.34 -6.73 -24.43
N THR A 14 3.00 -7.88 -24.42
CA THR A 14 4.29 -8.07 -23.75
C THR A 14 5.39 -7.21 -24.39
N ALA A 15 5.40 -7.13 -25.73
CA ALA A 15 6.32 -6.26 -26.45
C ALA A 15 6.09 -4.78 -26.14
N LYS A 16 4.83 -4.30 -26.09
CA LYS A 16 4.51 -2.91 -25.71
C LYS A 16 5.01 -2.56 -24.30
N LEU A 17 4.88 -3.50 -23.35
CA LEU A 17 5.39 -3.32 -22.00
C LEU A 17 6.92 -3.31 -21.95
N ALA A 18 7.57 -4.22 -22.67
CA ALA A 18 9.03 -4.22 -22.80
C ALA A 18 9.54 -2.89 -23.41
N VAL A 19 8.86 -2.38 -24.43
CA VAL A 19 9.16 -1.07 -25.05
C VAL A 19 8.95 0.07 -24.06
N ALA A 20 7.88 0.06 -23.25
CA ALA A 20 7.65 1.07 -22.22
C ALA A 20 8.76 1.07 -21.15
N ILE A 21 9.21 -0.11 -20.73
CA ILE A 21 10.33 -0.25 -19.78
C ILE A 21 11.63 0.27 -20.40
N LEU A 22 11.92 -0.11 -21.65
CA LEU A 22 13.10 0.38 -22.37
C LEU A 22 13.09 1.90 -22.56
N LEU A 23 11.93 2.49 -22.83
CA LEU A 23 11.77 3.94 -22.91
C LEU A 23 12.07 4.63 -21.57
N LEU A 24 11.61 4.06 -20.45
CA LEU A 24 11.91 4.61 -19.12
C LEU A 24 13.40 4.52 -18.79
N VAL A 25 14.02 3.35 -19.01
CA VAL A 25 15.46 3.15 -18.76
C VAL A 25 16.29 4.08 -19.65
N GLY A 26 15.93 4.19 -20.94
CA GLY A 26 16.56 5.12 -21.87
C GLY A 26 16.37 6.59 -21.46
N GLY A 27 15.20 6.97 -20.98
CA GLY A 27 14.92 8.31 -20.46
C GLY A 27 15.72 8.65 -19.22
N ILE A 28 15.87 7.71 -18.29
CA ILE A 28 16.71 7.86 -17.09
C ILE A 28 18.18 7.98 -17.49
N TRP A 29 18.65 7.12 -18.41
CA TRP A 29 20.03 7.19 -18.89
C TRP A 29 20.33 8.51 -19.60
N ALA A 30 19.44 8.96 -20.50
CA ALA A 30 19.53 10.26 -21.15
C ALA A 30 19.52 11.40 -20.13
N PHE A 31 18.71 11.30 -19.08
CA PHE A 31 18.72 12.26 -17.98
C PHE A 31 20.13 12.37 -17.38
N TYR A 32 20.81 11.26 -17.06
CA TYR A 32 22.17 11.30 -16.49
C TYR A 32 23.25 11.74 -17.50
N PHE A 33 23.16 11.33 -18.76
CA PHE A 33 24.14 11.67 -19.79
C PHE A 33 24.17 13.17 -20.09
N PHE A 34 23.01 13.83 -20.15
CA PHE A 34 22.90 15.27 -20.38
C PHE A 34 23.15 16.12 -19.11
N ALA A 35 24.00 15.65 -18.19
CA ALA A 35 24.28 16.31 -16.93
C ALA A 35 24.73 17.77 -17.03
N GLY A 36 25.37 18.14 -18.15
CA GLY A 36 25.89 19.49 -18.40
C GLY A 36 24.88 20.54 -18.89
N TYR A 37 23.61 20.16 -19.16
CA TYR A 37 22.57 21.09 -19.59
C TYR A 37 21.69 21.58 -18.44
N SER A 38 20.89 22.62 -18.69
CA SER A 38 19.98 23.19 -17.69
C SER A 38 19.00 22.13 -17.15
N VAL A 39 18.77 22.19 -15.83
CA VAL A 39 17.94 21.21 -15.11
C VAL A 39 16.51 21.16 -15.67
N LEU A 40 15.95 22.30 -16.10
CA LEU A 40 14.59 22.38 -16.64
C LEU A 40 14.39 21.54 -17.92
N LEU A 41 15.36 21.56 -18.85
CA LEU A 41 15.21 20.82 -20.11
C LEU A 41 15.25 19.31 -19.88
N ARG A 42 16.10 18.85 -18.94
CA ARG A 42 16.22 17.43 -18.59
C ARG A 42 14.97 16.90 -17.92
N THR A 43 14.43 17.63 -16.94
CA THR A 43 13.23 17.20 -16.22
C THR A 43 12.00 17.20 -17.13
N LEU A 44 11.85 18.20 -18.00
CA LEU A 44 10.78 18.21 -19.00
C LEU A 44 10.91 17.04 -19.98
N GLY A 45 12.10 16.76 -20.51
CA GLY A 45 12.34 15.62 -21.38
C GLY A 45 12.01 14.29 -20.69
N LEU A 46 12.42 14.12 -19.43
CA LEU A 46 12.10 12.94 -18.63
C LEU A 46 10.60 12.79 -18.39
N LEU A 47 9.89 13.89 -18.10
CA LEU A 47 8.43 13.88 -17.91
C LEU A 47 7.68 13.48 -19.18
N VAL A 48 8.14 13.96 -20.36
CA VAL A 48 7.55 13.57 -21.65
C VAL A 48 7.78 12.08 -21.92
N ILE A 49 8.99 11.57 -21.71
CA ILE A 49 9.31 10.15 -21.90
C ILE A 49 8.53 9.27 -20.91
N ALA A 50 8.47 9.68 -19.65
CA ALA A 50 7.70 8.97 -18.63
C ALA A 50 6.20 8.97 -18.93
N GLY A 51 5.64 10.09 -19.38
CA GLY A 51 4.26 10.19 -19.82
C GLY A 51 3.96 9.30 -21.04
N GLY A 52 4.84 9.29 -22.03
CA GLY A 52 4.73 8.41 -23.21
C GLY A 52 4.80 6.93 -22.84
N ALA A 53 5.74 6.54 -21.97
CA ALA A 53 5.84 5.17 -21.47
C ALA A 53 4.60 4.76 -20.66
N ALA A 54 4.07 5.65 -19.82
CA ALA A 54 2.83 5.42 -19.09
C ALA A 54 1.63 5.25 -20.03
N ALA A 55 1.50 6.07 -21.07
CA ALA A 55 0.43 5.93 -22.08
C ALA A 55 0.52 4.59 -22.82
N LEU A 56 1.73 4.18 -23.22
CA LEU A 56 1.99 2.86 -23.81
C LEU A 56 1.64 1.71 -22.84
N ALA A 57 1.98 1.84 -21.57
CA ALA A 57 1.68 0.85 -20.55
C ALA A 57 0.16 0.74 -20.28
N LEU A 58 -0.56 1.86 -20.21
CA LEU A 58 -2.01 1.89 -19.99
C LEU A 58 -2.81 1.33 -21.17
N THR A 59 -2.30 1.47 -22.41
CA THR A 59 -2.93 0.89 -23.61
C THR A 59 -2.66 -0.61 -23.80
N SER A 60 -1.78 -1.21 -22.98
CA SER A 60 -1.55 -2.67 -22.95
C SER A 60 -2.71 -3.43 -22.27
N ALA A 61 -2.84 -4.73 -22.54
CA ALA A 61 -3.83 -5.57 -21.87
C ALA A 61 -3.69 -5.59 -20.34
N GLN A 62 -2.47 -5.57 -19.80
CA GLN A 62 -2.25 -5.51 -18.34
C GLN A 62 -2.67 -4.15 -17.76
N GLY A 63 -2.35 -3.05 -18.45
CA GLY A 63 -2.76 -1.70 -18.03
C GLY A 63 -4.29 -1.54 -17.98
N ARG A 64 -5.00 -2.03 -19.00
CA ARG A 64 -6.47 -2.04 -18.99
C ARG A 64 -7.08 -2.93 -17.91
N LYS A 65 -6.46 -4.07 -17.58
CA LYS A 65 -6.89 -4.95 -16.48
C LYS A 65 -6.77 -4.25 -15.12
N LEU A 66 -5.63 -3.60 -14.86
CA LEU A 66 -5.42 -2.82 -13.64
C LEU A 66 -6.41 -1.66 -13.53
N TRP A 67 -6.69 -0.97 -14.64
CA TRP A 67 -7.68 0.11 -14.67
C TRP A 67 -9.08 -0.41 -14.30
N ARG A 68 -9.52 -1.52 -14.93
CA ARG A 68 -10.80 -2.16 -14.60
C ARG A 68 -10.86 -2.61 -13.15
N PHE A 69 -9.79 -3.26 -12.65
CA PHE A 69 -9.69 -3.66 -11.25
C PHE A 69 -9.82 -2.48 -10.29
N ALA A 70 -9.23 -1.32 -10.61
CA ALA A 70 -9.36 -0.11 -9.79
C ALA A 70 -10.79 0.44 -9.79
N LEU A 71 -11.48 0.40 -10.93
CA LEU A 71 -12.90 0.75 -11.03
C LEU A 71 -13.78 -0.21 -10.22
N ASP A 72 -13.55 -1.51 -10.36
CA ASP A 72 -14.30 -2.55 -9.66
C ASP A 72 -14.07 -2.45 -8.13
N SER A 73 -12.82 -2.22 -7.71
CA SER A 73 -12.46 -2.00 -6.30
C SER A 73 -13.17 -0.79 -5.71
N ARG A 74 -13.32 0.31 -6.47
CA ARG A 74 -14.09 1.48 -6.03
C ARG A 74 -15.57 1.17 -5.84
N MET A 75 -16.13 0.31 -6.70
CA MET A 75 -17.52 -0.14 -6.56
C MET A 75 -17.69 -1.04 -5.35
N GLU A 76 -16.70 -1.89 -5.04
CA GLU A 76 -16.73 -2.78 -3.87
C GLU A 76 -16.59 -2.02 -2.56
N VAL A 77 -15.71 -1.01 -2.50
CA VAL A 77 -15.57 -0.12 -1.32
C VAL A 77 -16.89 0.60 -1.01
N ARG A 78 -17.73 0.88 -2.01
CA ARG A 78 -19.06 1.46 -1.80
C ARG A 78 -20.06 0.47 -1.21
N LYS A 79 -19.84 -0.84 -1.35
CA LYS A 79 -20.67 -1.88 -0.73
C LYS A 79 -20.27 -2.13 0.72
N VAL A 80 -19.12 -1.63 1.17
CA VAL A 80 -18.72 -1.70 2.57
C VAL A 80 -19.70 -0.86 3.37
N VAL A 81 -20.52 -1.54 4.17
CA VAL A 81 -21.36 -0.91 5.18
C VAL A 81 -20.43 -0.44 6.28
N TRP A 82 -20.11 0.85 6.26
CA TRP A 82 -19.33 1.46 7.32
C TRP A 82 -20.18 1.49 8.59
N PRO A 83 -19.61 1.08 9.74
CA PRO A 83 -20.34 1.05 10.99
C PRO A 83 -20.84 2.45 11.33
N THR A 84 -22.02 2.52 11.93
CA THR A 84 -22.56 3.81 12.37
C THR A 84 -21.71 4.35 13.53
N ARG A 85 -21.76 5.68 13.75
CA ARG A 85 -21.05 6.29 14.90
C ARG A 85 -21.47 5.66 16.23
N GLN A 86 -22.73 5.23 16.34
CA GLN A 86 -23.27 4.61 17.55
C GLN A 86 -22.65 3.21 17.79
N GLU A 87 -22.59 2.36 16.77
CA GLU A 87 -21.97 1.02 16.86
C GLU A 87 -20.48 1.11 17.19
N THR A 88 -19.79 2.08 16.59
CA THR A 88 -18.36 2.33 16.83
C THR A 88 -18.11 2.74 18.27
N ILE A 89 -18.92 3.67 18.81
CA ILE A 89 -18.81 4.12 20.20
C ILE A 89 -19.16 3.00 21.17
N GLN A 90 -20.20 2.21 20.90
CA GLN A 90 -20.59 1.09 21.75
C GLN A 90 -19.46 0.06 21.85
N THR A 91 -18.88 -0.34 20.72
CA THR A 91 -17.78 -1.30 20.69
C THR A 91 -16.54 -0.75 21.40
N THR A 92 -16.20 0.52 21.18
CA THR A 92 -15.07 1.18 21.86
C THR A 92 -15.28 1.26 23.37
N LEU A 93 -16.50 1.58 23.83
CA LEU A 93 -16.84 1.65 25.25
C LEU A 93 -16.74 0.28 25.92
N ILE A 94 -17.21 -0.78 25.26
CA ILE A 94 -17.05 -2.16 25.74
C ILE A 94 -15.55 -2.49 25.93
N VAL A 95 -14.72 -2.17 24.93
CA VAL A 95 -13.27 -2.40 25.02
C VAL A 95 -12.63 -1.60 26.16
N ILE A 96 -13.00 -0.33 26.33
CA ILE A 96 -12.51 0.52 27.44
C ILE A 96 -12.86 -0.11 28.79
N VAL A 97 -14.10 -0.53 28.99
CA VAL A 97 -14.53 -1.17 30.23
C VAL A 97 -13.74 -2.46 30.49
N MET A 98 -13.57 -3.29 29.47
CA MET A 98 -12.79 -4.52 29.57
C MET A 98 -11.32 -4.24 29.97
N VAL A 99 -10.67 -3.26 29.35
CA VAL A 99 -9.29 -2.89 29.66
C VAL A 99 -9.16 -2.31 31.07
N LEU A 100 -10.14 -1.52 31.54
CA LEU A 100 -10.15 -1.01 32.91
C LEU A 100 -10.28 -2.14 33.94
N ILE A 101 -11.14 -3.12 33.71
CA ILE A 101 -11.29 -4.28 34.59
C ILE A 101 -10.00 -5.09 34.64
N LEU A 102 -9.43 -5.41 33.48
CA LEU A 102 -8.15 -6.15 33.41
C LEU A 102 -7.01 -5.37 34.06
N GLY A 103 -6.92 -4.07 33.81
CA GLY A 103 -5.93 -3.19 34.43
C GLY A 103 -6.05 -3.14 35.95
N LEU A 104 -7.28 -3.09 36.48
CA LEU A 104 -7.54 -3.12 37.92
C LEU A 104 -7.14 -4.46 38.55
N ILE A 105 -7.47 -5.56 37.89
CA ILE A 105 -7.07 -6.91 38.36
C ILE A 105 -5.56 -7.03 38.38
N LEU A 106 -4.88 -6.67 37.29
CA LEU A 106 -3.41 -6.72 37.23
C LEU A 106 -2.79 -5.83 38.33
N TRP A 107 -3.26 -4.59 38.47
CA TRP A 107 -2.79 -3.69 39.53
C TRP A 107 -2.95 -4.28 40.94
N LEU A 108 -4.05 -4.98 41.21
CA LEU A 108 -4.26 -5.67 42.49
C LEU A 108 -3.25 -6.81 42.69
N PHE A 109 -3.06 -7.65 41.67
CA PHE A 109 -2.07 -8.73 41.69
C PHE A 109 -0.65 -8.20 41.89
N ASP A 110 -0.26 -7.15 41.14
CA ASP A 110 1.01 -6.46 41.31
C ASP A 110 1.21 -5.98 42.75
N THR A 111 0.20 -5.38 43.35
CA THR A 111 0.27 -4.86 44.73
C THR A 111 0.44 -6.00 45.75
N ILE A 112 -0.30 -7.09 45.59
CA ILE A 112 -0.21 -8.28 46.46
C ILE A 112 1.18 -8.91 46.33
N LEU A 113 1.64 -9.16 45.09
CA LEU A 113 2.96 -9.74 44.84
C LEU A 113 4.08 -8.87 45.38
N ARG A 114 4.01 -7.54 45.20
CA ARG A 114 4.96 -6.58 45.78
C ARG A 114 4.99 -6.63 47.30
N THR A 115 3.83 -6.71 47.94
CA THR A 115 3.73 -6.78 49.41
C THR A 115 4.35 -8.08 49.93
N ILE A 116 4.02 -9.22 49.31
CA ILE A 116 4.59 -10.54 49.66
C ILE A 116 6.10 -10.52 49.44
N PHE A 117 6.57 -10.02 48.29
CA PHE A 117 7.99 -9.92 47.98
C PHE A 117 8.74 -9.05 49.01
N ASN A 118 8.20 -7.88 49.37
CA ASN A 118 8.79 -7.02 50.39
C ASN A 118 8.84 -7.69 51.77
N LEU A 119 7.83 -8.49 52.14
CA LEU A 119 7.84 -9.25 53.40
C LEU A 119 8.90 -10.38 53.39
N LEU A 120 9.08 -11.05 52.26
CA LEU A 120 10.05 -12.15 52.10
C LEU A 120 11.50 -11.65 52.01
N VAL A 121 11.74 -10.52 51.33
CA VAL A 121 13.09 -9.95 51.14
C VAL A 121 13.45 -8.96 52.25
N GLY A 122 12.47 -8.37 52.93
CA GLY A 122 12.63 -7.27 53.90
C GLY A 122 12.32 -7.64 55.35
N HIS A 123 13.06 -8.62 55.89
CA HIS A 123 13.76 -8.49 57.18
C HIS A 123 15.30 -8.47 56.96
N GLY A 124 15.75 -8.25 55.71
CA GLY A 124 17.17 -8.15 55.34
C GLY A 124 17.50 -6.77 54.80
N GLY A 125 17.57 -5.78 55.72
CA GLY A 125 17.90 -4.38 55.46
C GLY A 125 17.43 -3.50 56.60
#